data_AF-A0A537WCH3-F1
#
_entry.id   AF-A0A537WCH3-F1
#
_cell.length_a   1.000
_cell.length_b   1.000
_cell.length_c   1.000
_cell.angle_alpha   90.00
_cell.angle_beta   90.00
_cell.angle_gamma   90.00
#
_symmetry.space_group_name_H-M   'P 1'
#
loop_
_entity.id
_entity.type
_entity.pdbx_description
1 polymer ?
#
loop_
_entity_poly.entity_id
_entity_poly.type
_entity_poly.pdbx_seq_one_letter_code
_entity_poly.pdbx_strand_id
1 'polypeptide(L)'
;MKPPEDGPARFYESFVSAVDADGNEIAGIRLPPIAAPLATYTGWNVYRAVPGELCDRDGSRIPFARSRAERDADDDPRPSLEERYGSREAYVARVREAAAALVAERLLLAADAEAFVAAAKECAEFVD
;
A
#
# COMPACT_ATOMS: atom_id res chain seq x y z
N MET A 1 -14.47 -7.45 36.24
CA MET A 1 -14.28 -6.06 35.80
C MET A 1 -15.65 -5.40 35.81
N LYS A 2 -15.87 -4.33 36.59
CA LYS A 2 -17.14 -3.59 36.57
C LYS A 2 -17.12 -2.67 35.35
N PRO A 3 -18.19 -2.60 34.54
CA PRO A 3 -18.27 -1.59 33.47
C PRO A 3 -18.08 -0.18 34.06
N PRO A 4 -17.47 0.76 33.34
CA PRO A 4 -17.42 2.15 33.78
C PRO A 4 -18.84 2.70 33.97
N GLU A 5 -19.05 3.51 35.00
CA GLU A 5 -20.33 4.17 35.26
C GLU A 5 -20.57 5.32 34.27
N ASP A 6 -21.83 5.56 33.90
CA ASP A 6 -22.28 6.54 32.90
C ASP A 6 -21.97 7.99 33.32
N GLY A 7 -20.72 8.42 33.13
CA GLY A 7 -20.33 9.83 33.17
C GLY A 7 -20.60 10.54 31.83
N PRO A 8 -20.47 11.88 31.75
CA PRO A 8 -20.60 12.59 30.48
C PRO A 8 -19.68 11.93 29.45
N ALA A 9 -20.22 11.64 28.26
CA ALA A 9 -19.52 10.91 27.20
C ALA A 9 -18.12 11.51 26.99
N ARG A 10 -17.11 10.87 27.59
CA ARG A 10 -15.72 11.22 27.34
C ARG A 10 -15.47 10.77 25.91
N PHE A 11 -15.41 11.73 25.00
CA PHE A 11 -14.93 11.48 23.65
C PHE A 11 -13.48 11.00 23.79
N TYR A 12 -13.29 9.70 23.63
CA TYR A 12 -11.95 9.16 23.43
C TYR A 12 -11.54 9.54 22.02
N GLU A 13 -10.37 10.16 21.89
CA GLU A 13 -9.81 10.45 20.58
C GLU A 13 -9.57 9.12 19.85
N SER A 14 -10.16 9.00 18.66
CA SER A 14 -9.99 7.83 17.81
C SER A 14 -8.70 7.98 17.02
N PHE A 15 -7.69 7.19 17.39
CA PHE A 15 -6.45 7.09 16.61
C PHE A 15 -6.59 6.03 15.52
N VAL A 16 -5.99 6.33 14.36
CA VAL A 16 -5.78 5.37 13.26
C VAL A 16 -4.28 5.17 13.05
N SER A 17 -3.91 4.12 12.31
CA SER A 17 -2.51 3.87 11.96
C SER A 17 -1.89 5.07 11.25
N ALA A 18 -0.63 5.38 11.59
CA ALA A 18 0.13 6.36 10.85
C ALA A 18 0.45 5.84 9.43
N VAL A 19 0.36 6.72 8.45
CA VAL A 19 0.66 6.46 7.04
C VAL A 19 1.84 7.30 6.57
N ASP A 20 2.57 6.81 5.57
CA ASP A 20 3.64 7.56 4.90
C ASP A 20 3.08 8.59 3.89
N ALA A 21 3.97 9.28 3.19
CA ALA A 21 3.60 10.28 2.18
C ALA A 21 2.80 9.68 1.00
N ASP A 22 2.86 8.37 0.82
CA ASP A 22 2.11 7.65 -0.21
C ASP A 22 0.78 7.11 0.34
N GLY A 23 0.43 7.40 1.59
CA GLY A 23 -0.79 6.94 2.22
C GLY A 23 -0.78 5.45 2.62
N ASN A 24 0.38 4.79 2.59
CA ASN A 24 0.53 3.40 3.02
C ASN A 24 0.91 3.33 4.50
N GLU A 25 0.41 2.35 5.25
CA GLU A 25 0.70 2.21 6.68
C GLU A 25 2.20 2.03 6.95
N ILE A 26 2.70 2.77 7.96
CA ILE A 26 4.11 2.72 8.38
C ILE A 26 4.38 1.52 9.30
N ALA A 27 3.39 1.16 10.11
CA ALA A 27 3.52 0.11 11.11
C ALA A 27 3.32 -1.29 10.51
N GLY A 28 3.90 -2.30 11.17
CA GLY A 28 3.74 -3.70 10.79
C GLY A 28 4.79 -4.21 9.81
N ILE A 29 4.57 -5.41 9.26
CA ILE A 29 5.46 -6.05 8.29
C ILE A 29 5.05 -5.59 6.90
N ARG A 30 5.89 -4.77 6.26
CA ARG A 30 5.66 -4.30 4.89
C ARG A 30 6.11 -5.36 3.89
N LEU A 31 5.16 -6.16 3.39
CA LEU A 31 5.40 -7.06 2.25
C LEU A 31 5.87 -6.27 1.01
N PRO A 32 6.50 -6.91 0.02
CA PRO A 32 7.09 -6.20 -1.12
C PRO A 32 6.16 -5.21 -1.84
N PRO A 33 4.85 -5.46 -2.05
CA PRO A 33 3.95 -4.48 -2.64
C PRO A 33 3.70 -3.22 -1.80
N ILE A 34 3.97 -3.25 -0.49
CA ILE A 34 3.85 -2.10 0.42
C ILE A 34 5.21 -1.40 0.60
N ALA A 35 6.30 -2.17 0.59
CA ALA A 35 7.67 -1.63 0.67
C ALA A 35 8.13 -0.97 -0.65
N ALA A 36 7.71 -1.51 -1.80
CA ALA A 36 7.89 -0.96 -3.13
C ALA A 36 6.51 -0.77 -3.79
N PRO A 37 5.76 0.28 -3.40
CA PRO A 37 4.37 0.45 -3.81
C PRO A 37 4.22 0.89 -5.27
N LEU A 38 3.15 0.39 -5.90
CA LEU A 38 2.62 0.89 -7.18
C LEU A 38 1.32 1.68 -6.99
N ALA A 39 0.83 1.75 -5.76
CA ALA A 39 -0.44 2.34 -5.38
C ALA A 39 -0.43 2.67 -3.88
N THR A 40 -1.41 3.46 -3.44
CA THR A 40 -1.83 3.47 -2.05
C THR A 40 -2.75 2.27 -1.81
N TYR A 41 -2.43 1.48 -0.81
CA TYR A 41 -3.24 0.35 -0.35
C TYR A 41 -3.84 0.73 0.99
N THR A 42 -5.16 0.65 1.12
CA THR A 42 -5.83 0.90 2.41
C THR A 42 -6.68 -0.29 2.78
N GLY A 43 -6.77 -0.61 4.07
CA GLY A 43 -7.61 -1.71 4.58
C GLY A 43 -9.12 -1.41 4.63
N TRP A 44 -9.57 -0.33 3.98
CA TRP A 44 -10.96 0.14 4.03
C TRP A 44 -11.39 0.71 2.67
N ASN A 45 -12.69 0.91 2.49
CA ASN A 45 -13.30 1.49 1.29
C ASN A 45 -14.30 2.58 1.66
N VAL A 46 -14.40 3.63 0.83
CA VAL A 46 -15.47 4.63 0.96
C VAL A 46 -16.77 4.03 0.42
N TYR A 47 -17.80 3.94 1.26
CA TYR A 47 -19.11 3.49 0.84
C TYR A 47 -19.83 4.52 -0.03
N ARG A 48 -20.52 4.04 -1.07
CA ARG A 48 -21.68 4.77 -1.59
C ARG A 48 -22.76 4.84 -0.51
N ALA A 49 -23.57 5.89 -0.51
CA ALA A 49 -24.58 6.14 0.53
C ALA A 49 -25.57 4.98 0.78
N VAL A 50 -25.81 4.11 -0.21
CA VAL A 50 -26.64 2.89 -0.09
C VAL A 50 -25.93 1.73 -0.80
N PRO A 51 -25.03 1.00 -0.15
CA PRO A 51 -24.30 -0.08 -0.81
C PRO A 51 -25.23 -1.25 -1.14
N GLY A 52 -25.06 -1.84 -2.32
CA GLY A 52 -25.81 -3.03 -2.77
C GLY A 52 -25.22 -4.35 -2.26
N GLU A 53 -23.97 -4.32 -1.80
CA GLU A 53 -23.21 -5.45 -1.27
C GLU A 53 -22.32 -4.96 -0.12
N LEU A 54 -22.09 -5.83 0.85
CA LEU A 54 -21.19 -5.56 1.98
C LEU A 54 -19.78 -6.06 1.60
N CYS A 55 -19.05 -5.28 0.80
CA CYS A 55 -17.62 -5.46 0.54
C CYS A 55 -16.77 -4.71 1.59
N ASP A 56 -17.15 -4.82 2.87
CA ASP A 56 -16.56 -4.09 3.99
C ASP A 56 -15.12 -4.51 4.31
N ARG A 57 -14.72 -5.70 3.84
CA ARG A 57 -13.41 -6.31 4.10
C ARG A 57 -12.43 -6.16 2.97
N ASP A 58 -12.87 -5.70 1.80
CA ASP A 58 -11.97 -5.41 0.70
C ASP A 58 -11.32 -4.05 0.96
N GLY A 59 -10.03 -3.95 0.71
CA GLY A 59 -9.30 -2.71 0.78
C GLY A 59 -9.46 -1.85 -0.48
N SER A 60 -9.00 -0.60 -0.44
CA SER A 60 -8.85 0.21 -1.65
C SER A 60 -7.45 0.06 -2.23
N ARG A 61 -7.36 0.02 -3.56
CA ARG A 61 -6.11 0.27 -4.31
C ARG A 61 -6.28 1.55 -5.10
N ILE A 62 -5.50 2.58 -4.78
CA ILE A 62 -5.47 3.86 -5.50
C ILE A 62 -4.14 3.94 -6.26
N PRO A 63 -4.10 3.60 -7.56
CA PRO A 63 -2.86 3.57 -8.34
C PRO A 63 -2.10 4.89 -8.28
N PHE A 64 -0.78 4.83 -8.37
CA PHE A 64 0.01 6.03 -8.68
C PHE A 64 -0.07 6.31 -10.18
N ALA A 65 0.01 7.59 -10.54
CA ALA A 65 0.19 7.98 -11.93
C ALA A 65 1.42 7.28 -12.54
N ARG A 66 1.34 6.85 -13.79
CA ARG A 66 2.46 6.17 -14.46
C ARG A 66 3.56 7.15 -14.85
N SER A 67 3.18 8.34 -15.29
CA SER A 67 4.10 9.40 -15.74
C SER A 67 3.91 10.70 -14.98
N ARG A 68 4.91 11.59 -15.06
CA ARG A 68 4.78 12.96 -14.54
C ARG A 68 3.60 13.72 -15.16
N ALA A 69 3.36 13.53 -16.46
CA ALA A 69 2.28 14.22 -17.16
C ALA A 69 0.90 13.80 -16.66
N GLU A 70 0.70 12.50 -16.42
CA GLU A 70 -0.53 11.96 -15.82
C GLU A 70 -0.72 12.49 -14.39
N ARG A 71 0.34 12.47 -13.59
CA ARG A 71 0.32 13.02 -12.22
C ARG A 71 -0.11 14.48 -12.19
N ASP A 72 0.50 15.31 -13.05
CA ASP A 72 0.20 16.75 -13.11
C ASP A 72 -1.21 17.01 -13.65
N ALA A 73 -1.75 16.15 -14.52
CA ALA A 73 -3.11 16.25 -15.03
C ALA A 73 -4.16 15.90 -13.96
N ASP A 74 -3.87 14.93 -13.11
CA ASP A 74 -4.75 14.47 -12.03
C ASP A 74 -4.56 15.24 -10.71
N ASP A 75 -3.62 16.20 -10.66
CA ASP A 75 -3.20 16.93 -9.45
C ASP A 75 -2.82 15.98 -8.30
N ASP A 76 -2.20 14.84 -8.63
CA ASP A 76 -1.79 13.84 -7.65
C ASP A 76 -0.50 14.31 -6.95
N PRO A 77 -0.50 14.52 -5.62
CA PRO A 77 0.70 14.95 -4.92
C PRO A 77 1.77 13.86 -4.82
N ARG A 78 1.42 12.59 -5.10
CA ARG A 78 2.34 11.45 -4.97
C ARG A 78 3.25 11.35 -6.21
N PRO A 79 4.54 10.99 -6.05
CA PRO A 79 5.41 10.76 -7.20
C PRO A 79 4.87 9.67 -8.13
N SER A 80 4.95 9.92 -9.44
CA SER A 80 4.58 8.92 -10.45
C SER A 80 5.53 7.71 -10.44
N LEU A 81 5.14 6.62 -11.12
CA LEU A 81 5.99 5.43 -11.26
C LEU A 81 7.29 5.75 -12.02
N GLU A 82 7.22 6.57 -13.07
CA GLU A 82 8.38 7.09 -13.79
C GLU A 82 9.35 7.81 -12.86
N GLU A 83 8.87 8.68 -11.99
CA GLU A 83 9.73 9.43 -11.08
C GLU A 83 10.26 8.59 -9.92
N ARG A 84 9.48 7.58 -9.50
CA ARG A 84 9.81 6.72 -8.37
C ARG A 84 10.84 5.66 -8.73
N TYR A 85 10.66 5.02 -9.88
CA TYR A 85 11.46 3.87 -10.28
C TYR A 85 12.24 4.12 -11.58
N GLY A 86 11.75 4.95 -12.48
CA GLY A 86 12.37 5.22 -13.78
C GLY A 86 12.21 4.07 -14.79
N SER A 87 12.33 2.81 -14.35
CA SER A 87 12.13 1.64 -15.21
C SER A 87 11.60 0.43 -14.45
N ARG A 88 11.13 -0.57 -15.20
CA ARG A 88 10.70 -1.87 -14.65
C ARG A 88 11.84 -2.57 -13.94
N GLU A 89 13.06 -2.50 -14.46
CA GLU A 89 14.26 -3.13 -13.85
C GLU A 89 14.54 -2.54 -12.47
N ALA A 90 14.43 -1.22 -12.33
CA ALA A 90 14.62 -0.56 -11.04
C ALA A 90 13.51 -0.94 -10.04
N TYR A 91 12.26 -1.06 -10.51
CA TYR A 91 11.17 -1.58 -9.69
C TYR A 91 11.43 -3.02 -9.22
N VAL A 92 11.81 -3.91 -10.13
CA VAL A 92 12.16 -5.31 -9.82
C VAL A 92 13.33 -5.38 -8.82
N ALA A 93 14.33 -4.50 -8.94
CA ALA A 93 15.43 -4.42 -7.99
C ALA A 93 14.94 -4.03 -6.58
N ARG A 94 14.02 -3.08 -6.47
CA ARG A 94 13.42 -2.67 -5.17
C ARG A 94 12.55 -3.77 -4.56
N VAL A 95 11.76 -4.47 -5.36
CA VAL A 95 10.99 -5.63 -4.90
C VAL A 95 11.92 -6.74 -4.38
N ARG A 96 13.02 -7.01 -5.10
CA ARG A 96 14.01 -8.01 -4.69
C ARG A 96 14.67 -7.63 -3.36
N GLU A 97 15.07 -6.37 -3.21
CA GLU A 97 15.68 -5.85 -1.97
C GLU A 97 14.73 -6.02 -0.78
N ALA A 98 13.47 -5.60 -0.93
CA ALA A 98 12.45 -5.76 0.12
C ALA A 98 12.19 -7.23 0.46
N ALA A 99 12.05 -8.10 -0.54
CA ALA A 99 11.81 -9.52 -0.30
C ALA A 99 13.02 -10.20 0.37
N ALA A 100 14.24 -9.86 -0.03
CA ALA A 100 15.47 -10.39 0.57
C ALA A 100 15.62 -9.99 2.04
N ALA A 101 15.27 -8.75 2.39
CA ALA A 101 15.25 -8.30 3.79
C ALA A 101 14.29 -9.15 4.64
N LEU A 102 13.06 -9.37 4.16
CA LEU A 102 12.08 -10.20 4.88
C LEU A 102 12.50 -11.67 5.01
N VAL A 103 13.19 -12.22 4.01
CA VAL A 103 13.75 -13.58 4.10
C VAL A 103 14.85 -13.63 5.17
N ALA A 104 15.75 -12.64 5.20
CA ALA A 104 16.81 -12.56 6.20
C ALA A 104 16.25 -12.46 7.63
N GLU A 105 15.13 -11.74 7.78
CA GLU A 105 14.39 -11.64 9.05
C GLU A 105 13.50 -12.85 9.36
N ARG A 106 13.44 -13.84 8.45
CA ARG A 106 12.60 -15.04 8.55
C ARG A 106 11.09 -14.74 8.59
N LEU A 107 10.69 -13.63 7.99
CA LEU A 107 9.30 -13.19 7.85
C LEU A 107 8.69 -13.57 6.49
N LEU A 108 9.51 -13.99 5.53
CA LEU A 108 9.09 -14.44 4.20
C LEU A 108 9.85 -15.71 3.80
N LEU A 109 9.19 -16.65 3.13
CA LEU A 109 9.85 -17.82 2.57
C LEU A 109 10.63 -17.44 1.31
N ALA A 110 11.75 -18.12 1.06
CA ALA A 110 12.55 -17.90 -0.15
C ALA A 110 11.73 -18.13 -1.44
N ALA A 111 10.84 -19.12 -1.44
CA ALA A 111 9.95 -19.38 -2.57
C ALA A 111 8.99 -18.22 -2.85
N ASP A 112 8.42 -17.62 -1.79
CA ASP A 112 7.51 -16.48 -1.91
C ASP A 112 8.26 -15.22 -2.35
N ALA A 113 9.50 -15.03 -1.89
CA ALA A 113 10.35 -13.94 -2.36
C ALA A 113 10.60 -14.02 -3.88
N GLU A 114 10.91 -15.20 -4.40
CA GLU A 114 11.06 -15.41 -5.84
C GLU A 114 9.75 -15.20 -6.60
N ALA A 115 8.61 -15.59 -6.02
CA ALA A 115 7.29 -15.33 -6.60
C ALA A 115 6.99 -13.83 -6.72
N PHE A 116 7.30 -13.02 -5.69
CA PHE A 116 7.16 -11.56 -5.77
C PHE A 116 8.06 -10.96 -6.84
N VAL A 117 9.31 -11.41 -6.94
CA VAL A 117 10.25 -10.93 -7.97
C VAL A 117 9.78 -11.33 -9.37
N ALA A 118 9.24 -12.54 -9.56
CA ALA A 118 8.68 -12.97 -10.83
C ALA A 118 7.46 -12.12 -11.22
N ALA A 119 6.53 -11.89 -10.29
CA ALA A 119 5.38 -11.02 -10.52
C ALA A 119 5.79 -9.57 -10.87
N ALA A 120 6.86 -9.06 -10.25
CA ALA A 120 7.37 -7.72 -10.55
C ALA A 120 7.92 -7.60 -11.99
N LYS A 121 8.51 -8.67 -12.54
CA LYS A 121 8.99 -8.69 -13.93
C LYS A 121 7.87 -8.67 -14.97
N GLU A 122 6.71 -9.23 -14.61
CA GLU A 122 5.51 -9.26 -15.45
C GLU A 122 4.58 -8.04 -15.17
N CYS A 123 5.07 -7.03 -14.45
CA CYS A 123 4.24 -5.90 -14.03
C CYS A 123 3.84 -5.02 -15.23
N ALA A 124 2.53 -5.01 -15.52
CA ALA A 124 1.92 -4.27 -16.61
C ALA A 124 1.86 -2.74 -16.41
N GLU A 125 2.24 -2.23 -15.23
CA GLU A 125 2.23 -0.78 -14.95
C GLU A 125 3.41 -0.05 -15.60
N PHE A 126 4.45 -0.78 -15.96
CA PHE A 126 5.56 -0.29 -16.77
C PHE A 126 5.33 -0.77 -18.20
N VAL A 127 5.25 0.14 -19.17
CA VAL A 127 5.20 -0.20 -20.59
C VAL A 127 6.59 0.08 -21.17
N ASP A 128 7.09 -0.82 -22.02
CA ASP A 128 8.37 -0.67 -22.74
C ASP A 128 8.34 0.47 -23.77
#